data_AF-A0A0W0SIJ3-F1
#
_entry.id   AF-A0A0W0SIJ3-F1
#
_cell.length_a   1.000
_cell.length_b   1.000
_cell.length_c   1.000
_cell.angle_alpha   90.00
_cell.angle_beta   90.00
_cell.angle_gamma   90.00
#
_symmetry.space_group_name_H-M   'P 1'
#
loop_
_entity.id
_entity.type
_entity.pdbx_description
1 polymer ?
#
loop_
_entity_poly.entity_id
_entity_poly.type
_entity_poly.pdbx_seq_one_letter_code
_entity_poly.pdbx_strand_id
1 'polypeptide(L)'
;MKELINALEQNIAQTEISLSVGKVTQAKQDLAKAALKLQKLIEVSPNCSNTSELIEKFKATSVKHIFAYVYSLSDALNTAIAQKNFLQAKKLYNNILDELNFLTEEYSHAVKESQHRSSTFIDFPKNYKYLALYAQQSLEKYHSEFILETMCVNFSNALNFTETQEKFGMNRHRTFSHSMASVNQHAESNEFNPLFS
;
A
#
# COMPACT_ATOMS: atom_id res chain seq x y z
N MET A 1 40.39 4.79 5.80
CA MET A 1 40.02 4.08 4.55
C MET A 1 39.79 2.59 4.79
N LYS A 2 40.77 1.82 5.28
CA LYS A 2 40.61 0.38 5.58
C LYS A 2 39.42 0.07 6.50
N GLU A 3 39.23 0.87 7.57
CA GLU A 3 38.08 0.73 8.47
C GLU A 3 36.73 0.96 7.77
N LEU A 4 36.67 1.91 6.84
CA LEU A 4 35.45 2.22 6.09
C LEU A 4 35.08 1.07 5.13
N ILE A 5 36.08 0.49 4.46
CA ILE A 5 35.91 -0.68 3.59
C ILE A 5 35.40 -1.88 4.41
N ASN A 6 36.09 -2.21 5.51
CA ASN A 6 35.68 -3.32 6.38
C ASN A 6 34.26 -3.12 6.92
N ALA A 7 33.92 -1.90 7.34
CA ALA A 7 32.59 -1.59 7.84
C ALA A 7 31.52 -1.68 6.74
N LEU A 8 31.84 -1.31 5.50
CA LEU A 8 30.94 -1.47 4.35
C LEU A 8 30.67 -2.97 4.10
N GLU A 9 31.72 -3.78 3.99
CA GLU A 9 31.62 -5.23 3.77
C GLU A 9 30.80 -5.91 4.85
N GLN A 10 31.00 -5.52 6.12
CA GLN A 10 30.21 -6.03 7.24
C GLN A 10 28.71 -5.72 7.10
N ASN A 11 28.33 -4.50 6.68
CA ASN A 11 26.90 -4.20 6.48
C ASN A 11 26.31 -4.98 5.31
N ILE A 12 27.06 -5.13 4.21
CA ILE A 12 26.62 -5.95 3.06
C ILE A 12 26.39 -7.40 3.52
N ALA A 13 27.34 -7.99 4.23
CA ALA A 13 27.20 -9.34 4.78
C ALA A 13 26.02 -9.46 5.76
N GLN A 14 25.83 -8.46 6.63
CA GLN A 14 24.70 -8.44 7.57
C GLN A 14 23.35 -8.31 6.85
N THR A 15 23.27 -7.58 5.75
CA THR A 15 22.10 -7.55 4.88
C THR A 15 21.82 -8.94 4.31
N GLU A 16 22.82 -9.63 3.77
CA GLU A 16 22.65 -10.98 3.23
C GLU A 16 22.19 -11.99 4.29
N ILE A 17 22.74 -11.92 5.50
CA ILE A 17 22.30 -12.73 6.65
C ILE A 17 20.85 -12.40 6.99
N SER A 18 20.48 -11.12 7.04
CA SER A 18 19.11 -10.71 7.36
C SER A 18 18.12 -11.21 6.31
N LEU A 19 18.50 -11.17 5.02
CA LEU A 19 17.69 -11.71 3.93
C LEU A 19 17.53 -13.24 4.03
N SER A 20 18.59 -13.98 4.37
CA SER A 20 18.54 -15.44 4.45
C SER A 20 17.62 -15.96 5.57
N VAL A 21 17.41 -15.16 6.62
CA VAL A 21 16.47 -15.46 7.71
C VAL A 21 15.12 -14.74 7.57
N GLY A 22 14.83 -14.14 6.41
CA GLY A 22 13.54 -13.49 6.11
C GLY A 22 13.30 -12.15 6.81
N LYS A 23 14.31 -11.53 7.42
CA LYS A 23 14.20 -10.23 8.11
C LYS A 23 14.38 -9.06 7.14
N VAL A 24 13.42 -8.89 6.23
CA VAL A 24 13.49 -7.87 5.15
C VAL A 24 13.63 -6.44 5.69
N THR A 25 12.90 -6.08 6.75
CA THR A 25 13.00 -4.74 7.35
C THR A 25 14.40 -4.46 7.93
N GLN A 26 15.02 -5.45 8.57
CA GLN A 26 16.38 -5.33 9.09
C GLN A 26 17.38 -5.23 7.94
N ALA A 27 17.21 -6.06 6.90
CA ALA A 27 18.03 -6.01 5.69
C ALA A 27 18.02 -4.61 5.05
N LYS A 28 16.86 -3.94 4.98
CA LYS A 28 16.73 -2.56 4.50
C LYS A 28 17.56 -1.57 5.31
N GLN A 29 17.52 -1.69 6.64
CA GLN A 29 18.28 -0.79 7.53
C GLN A 29 19.79 -0.97 7.35
N ASP A 30 20.25 -2.21 7.26
CA ASP A 30 21.67 -2.50 7.08
C ASP A 30 22.15 -2.11 5.67
N LEU A 31 21.30 -2.27 4.66
CA LEU A 31 21.58 -1.80 3.31
C LEU A 31 21.68 -0.27 3.24
N ALA A 32 20.82 0.46 3.96
CA ALA A 32 20.92 1.92 4.07
C ALA A 32 22.23 2.35 4.75
N LYS A 33 22.67 1.64 5.80
CA LYS A 33 23.98 1.88 6.43
C LYS A 33 25.14 1.58 5.48
N ALA A 34 25.02 0.57 4.62
CA ALA A 34 25.99 0.25 3.59
C ALA A 34 26.05 1.36 2.53
N ALA A 35 24.91 1.83 2.04
CA ALA A 35 24.81 2.91 1.06
C ALA A 35 25.54 4.18 1.53
N LEU A 36 25.29 4.61 2.77
CA LEU A 36 25.96 5.78 3.36
C LEU A 36 27.49 5.63 3.43
N LYS A 37 27.99 4.41 3.68
CA LYS A 37 29.44 4.15 3.73
C LYS A 37 30.05 4.07 2.34
N LEU A 38 29.32 3.48 1.38
CA LEU A 38 29.74 3.43 -0.01
C LEU A 38 29.86 4.84 -0.61
N GLN A 39 28.88 5.70 -0.35
CA GLN A 39 28.93 7.11 -0.75
C GLN A 39 30.18 7.80 -0.20
N LYS A 40 30.43 7.69 1.11
CA LYS A 40 31.64 8.26 1.73
C LYS A 40 32.93 7.70 1.14
N LEU A 41 32.95 6.42 0.76
CA LEU A 41 34.11 5.79 0.14
C LEU A 41 34.40 6.40 -1.24
N ILE A 42 33.35 6.62 -2.05
CA ILE A 42 33.44 7.25 -3.36
C ILE A 42 33.94 8.70 -3.25
N GLU A 43 33.44 9.46 -2.27
CA GLU A 43 33.84 10.86 -2.04
C GLU A 43 35.32 10.99 -1.62
N VAL A 44 35.80 10.09 -0.76
CA VAL A 44 37.16 10.16 -0.20
C VAL A 44 38.20 9.51 -1.12
N SER A 45 37.81 8.55 -1.95
CA SER A 45 38.75 7.87 -2.85
C SER A 45 38.03 7.26 -4.07
N PRO A 46 37.72 8.09 -5.09
CA PRO A 46 37.00 7.64 -6.28
C PRO A 46 37.79 6.58 -7.09
N ASN A 47 39.12 6.57 -6.97
CA ASN A 47 40.01 5.66 -7.70
C ASN A 47 40.57 4.52 -6.83
N CYS A 48 39.99 4.22 -5.67
CA CYS A 48 40.41 3.06 -4.90
C CYS A 48 40.13 1.77 -5.70
N SER A 49 41.15 0.91 -5.84
CA SER A 49 41.10 -0.33 -6.65
C SER A 49 39.93 -1.25 -6.29
N ASN A 50 39.48 -1.20 -5.04
CA ASN A 50 38.44 -2.08 -4.51
C ASN A 50 37.04 -1.46 -4.64
N THR A 51 36.92 -0.18 -5.02
CA THR A 51 35.63 0.52 -5.09
C THR A 51 34.68 -0.11 -6.10
N SER A 52 35.18 -0.53 -7.27
CA SER A 52 34.34 -1.18 -8.29
C SER A 52 33.75 -2.50 -7.81
N GLU A 53 34.55 -3.35 -7.14
CA GLU A 53 34.08 -4.62 -6.59
C GLU A 53 33.04 -4.40 -5.48
N LEU A 54 33.25 -3.42 -4.61
CA LEU A 54 32.33 -3.09 -3.53
C LEU A 54 31.01 -2.50 -4.06
N ILE A 55 31.06 -1.70 -5.13
CA ILE A 55 29.86 -1.22 -5.83
C ILE A 55 29.08 -2.40 -6.40
N GLU A 56 29.74 -3.33 -7.08
CA GLU A 56 29.07 -4.49 -7.66
C GLU A 56 28.46 -5.41 -6.59
N LYS A 57 29.17 -5.67 -5.48
CA LYS A 57 28.62 -6.39 -4.32
C LYS A 57 27.39 -5.69 -3.74
N PHE A 58 27.48 -4.37 -3.54
CA PHE A 58 26.37 -3.58 -3.01
C PHE A 58 25.15 -3.60 -3.94
N LYS A 59 25.35 -3.47 -5.26
CA LYS A 59 24.28 -3.59 -6.27
C LYS A 59 23.63 -4.98 -6.22
N ALA A 60 24.43 -6.04 -6.20
CA ALA A 60 23.94 -7.42 -6.12
C ALA A 60 23.05 -7.63 -4.89
N THR A 61 23.51 -7.18 -3.72
CA THR A 61 22.73 -7.28 -2.47
C THR A 61 21.47 -6.41 -2.50
N SER A 62 21.53 -5.22 -3.12
CA SER A 62 20.38 -4.32 -3.28
C SER A 62 19.28 -4.95 -4.13
N VAL A 63 19.64 -5.56 -5.27
CA VAL A 63 18.70 -6.28 -6.13
C VAL A 63 18.06 -7.43 -5.35
N LYS A 64 18.85 -8.27 -4.66
CA LYS A 64 18.32 -9.36 -3.81
C LYS A 64 17.33 -8.85 -2.76
N HIS A 65 17.63 -7.71 -2.12
CA HIS A 65 16.73 -7.10 -1.14
C HIS A 65 15.39 -6.71 -1.78
N ILE A 66 15.40 -6.05 -2.94
CA ILE A 66 14.16 -5.63 -3.60
C ILE A 66 13.31 -6.83 -4.00
N PHE A 67 13.93 -7.90 -4.51
CA PHE A 67 13.24 -9.17 -4.76
C PHE A 67 12.52 -9.69 -3.51
N ALA A 68 13.24 -9.79 -2.37
CA ALA A 68 12.64 -10.23 -1.11
C ALA A 68 11.54 -9.27 -0.62
N TYR A 69 11.71 -7.97 -0.86
CA TYR A 69 10.75 -6.94 -0.47
C TYR A 69 9.46 -7.04 -1.27
N VAL A 70 9.51 -7.26 -2.58
CA VAL A 70 8.32 -7.44 -3.42
C VAL A 70 7.54 -8.70 -3.02
N TYR A 71 8.22 -9.81 -2.68
CA TYR A 71 7.56 -10.98 -2.10
C TYR A 71 6.84 -10.63 -0.79
N SER A 72 7.53 -9.94 0.12
CA SER A 72 6.94 -9.50 1.40
C SER A 72 5.74 -8.55 1.22
N LEU A 73 5.80 -7.63 0.26
CA LEU A 73 4.70 -6.74 -0.08
C LEU A 73 3.50 -7.52 -0.64
N SER A 74 3.75 -8.53 -1.47
CA SER A 74 2.71 -9.39 -2.05
C SER A 74 1.98 -10.19 -0.97
N ASP A 75 2.71 -10.72 0.02
CA ASP A 75 2.11 -11.41 1.18
C ASP A 75 1.30 -10.45 2.06
N ALA A 76 1.82 -9.25 2.28
CA ALA A 76 1.11 -8.19 3.00
C ALA A 76 -0.17 -7.75 2.27
N LEU A 77 -0.13 -7.66 0.93
CA LEU A 77 -1.29 -7.34 0.10
C LEU A 77 -2.36 -8.42 0.27
N ASN A 78 -1.99 -9.69 0.15
CA ASN A 78 -2.90 -10.82 0.35
C ASN A 78 -3.54 -10.81 1.75
N THR A 79 -2.77 -10.45 2.77
CA THR A 79 -3.27 -10.29 4.14
C THR A 79 -4.26 -9.13 4.26
N ALA A 80 -3.95 -7.97 3.68
CA ALA A 80 -4.83 -6.81 3.69
C ALA A 80 -6.16 -7.08 2.96
N ILE A 81 -6.12 -7.82 1.84
CA ILE A 81 -7.32 -8.28 1.11
C ILE A 81 -8.16 -9.18 2.02
N ALA A 82 -7.56 -10.18 2.67
CA ALA A 82 -8.28 -11.10 3.56
C ALA A 82 -8.94 -10.37 4.75
N GLN A 83 -8.32 -9.29 5.22
CA GLN A 83 -8.84 -8.42 6.27
C GLN A 83 -9.83 -7.35 5.76
N LYS A 84 -10.16 -7.35 4.46
CA LYS A 84 -10.98 -6.32 3.79
C LYS A 84 -10.46 -4.88 3.98
N ASN A 85 -9.16 -4.71 4.27
CA ASN A 85 -8.54 -3.41 4.41
C ASN A 85 -8.11 -2.89 3.03
N PHE A 86 -9.08 -2.50 2.21
CA PHE A 86 -8.83 -2.11 0.82
C PHE A 86 -8.02 -0.80 0.68
N LEU A 87 -8.03 0.06 1.70
CA LEU A 87 -7.18 1.25 1.72
C LEU A 87 -5.70 0.87 1.84
N GLN A 88 -5.37 -0.05 2.74
CA GLN A 88 -4.01 -0.59 2.87
C GLN A 88 -3.63 -1.42 1.65
N ALA A 89 -4.53 -2.27 1.16
CA ALA A 89 -4.30 -3.08 -0.04
C ALA A 89 -3.95 -2.22 -1.25
N LYS A 90 -4.67 -1.10 -1.48
CA LYS A 90 -4.36 -0.16 -2.56
C LYS A 90 -2.95 0.44 -2.46
N LYS A 91 -2.51 0.78 -1.25
CA LYS A 91 -1.14 1.30 -1.03
C LYS A 91 -0.10 0.23 -1.35
N LEU A 92 -0.31 -1.00 -0.89
CA LEU A 92 0.59 -2.13 -1.14
C LEU A 92 0.64 -2.48 -2.62
N TYR A 93 -0.50 -2.46 -3.31
CA TYR A 93 -0.62 -2.65 -4.76
C TYR A 93 0.28 -1.68 -5.53
N ASN A 94 0.19 -0.38 -5.23
CA ASN A 94 1.02 0.63 -5.89
C ASN A 94 2.51 0.41 -5.61
N ASN A 95 2.88 0.14 -4.35
CA ASN A 95 4.26 -0.12 -3.99
C ASN A 95 4.85 -1.33 -4.75
N ILE A 96 4.07 -2.41 -4.94
CA ILE A 96 4.51 -3.58 -5.72
C ILE A 96 4.82 -3.17 -7.16
N LEU A 97 3.94 -2.37 -7.78
CA LEU A 97 4.14 -1.91 -9.16
C LEU A 97 5.39 -1.02 -9.28
N ASP A 98 5.58 -0.09 -8.35
CA ASP A 98 6.73 0.82 -8.35
C ASP A 98 8.05 0.04 -8.25
N GLU A 99 8.14 -0.95 -7.37
CA GLU A 99 9.33 -1.78 -7.19
C GLU A 99 9.60 -2.72 -8.39
N LEU A 100 8.55 -3.28 -9.02
CA LEU A 100 8.69 -4.08 -10.24
C LEU A 100 9.17 -3.24 -11.43
N ASN A 101 8.64 -2.01 -11.55
CA ASN A 101 9.08 -1.06 -12.57
C ASN A 101 10.56 -0.70 -12.36
N PHE A 102 10.94 -0.36 -11.13
CA PHE A 102 12.32 -0.07 -10.78
C PHE A 102 13.27 -1.22 -11.18
N LEU A 103 12.93 -2.48 -10.82
CA LEU A 103 13.74 -3.64 -11.21
C LEU A 103 13.90 -3.78 -12.73
N THR A 104 12.82 -3.51 -13.48
CA THR A 104 12.82 -3.59 -14.94
C THR A 104 13.69 -2.50 -15.56
N GLU A 105 13.63 -1.29 -15.02
CA GLU A 105 14.46 -0.15 -15.44
C GLU A 105 15.94 -0.43 -15.15
N GLU A 106 16.29 -0.86 -13.94
CA GLU A 106 17.66 -1.21 -13.56
C GLU A 106 18.25 -2.31 -14.44
N TYR A 107 17.49 -3.36 -14.74
CA TYR A 107 17.96 -4.39 -15.67
C TYR A 107 18.13 -3.84 -17.09
N SER A 108 17.23 -2.96 -17.54
CA SER A 108 17.35 -2.30 -18.85
C SER A 108 18.61 -1.43 -18.94
N HIS A 109 18.97 -0.74 -17.86
CA HIS A 109 20.24 -0.01 -17.75
C HIS A 109 21.45 -0.97 -17.83
N ALA A 110 21.42 -2.07 -17.08
CA ALA A 110 22.48 -3.08 -17.13
C ALA A 110 22.66 -3.70 -18.51
N VAL A 111 21.57 -3.90 -19.28
CA VAL A 111 21.65 -4.36 -20.67
C VAL A 111 22.34 -3.32 -21.56
N LYS A 112 21.93 -2.05 -21.48
CA LYS A 112 22.54 -0.95 -22.27
C LYS A 112 24.03 -0.80 -21.98
N GLU A 113 24.45 -0.98 -20.74
CA GLU A 113 25.84 -0.91 -20.32
C GLU A 113 26.62 -2.23 -20.52
N SER A 114 26.02 -3.24 -21.15
CA SER A 114 26.61 -4.59 -21.31
C SER A 114 26.97 -5.29 -19.99
N GLN A 115 26.39 -4.85 -18.87
CA GLN A 115 26.55 -5.41 -17.52
C GLN A 115 25.52 -6.50 -17.19
N HIS A 116 24.59 -6.84 -18.10
CA HIS A 116 23.58 -7.88 -17.87
C HIS A 116 24.17 -9.28 -17.58
N ARG A 117 25.46 -9.51 -17.87
CA ARG A 117 26.20 -10.74 -17.54
C ARG A 117 26.95 -10.66 -16.21
N SER A 118 26.86 -9.56 -15.48
CA SER A 118 27.47 -9.44 -14.16
C SER A 118 26.82 -10.39 -13.16
N SER A 119 27.51 -10.69 -12.06
CA SER A 119 26.98 -11.50 -10.98
C SER A 119 25.67 -10.96 -10.40
N THR A 120 25.42 -9.66 -10.53
CA THR A 120 24.18 -9.00 -10.10
C THR A 120 22.98 -9.39 -10.96
N PHE A 121 23.17 -9.54 -12.27
CA PHE A 121 22.07 -9.64 -13.24
C PHE A 121 22.01 -10.95 -14.02
N ILE A 122 23.00 -11.83 -13.89
CA ILE A 122 23.07 -13.08 -14.68
C ILE A 122 21.82 -13.96 -14.55
N ASP A 123 21.25 -14.05 -13.34
CA ASP A 123 20.03 -14.81 -13.06
C ASP A 123 18.76 -13.94 -13.04
N PHE A 124 18.89 -12.63 -13.31
CA PHE A 124 17.79 -11.68 -13.19
C PHE A 124 16.58 -12.06 -14.05
N PRO A 125 16.69 -12.39 -15.36
CA PRO A 125 15.51 -12.70 -16.17
C PRO A 125 14.70 -13.87 -15.63
N LYS A 126 15.40 -14.91 -15.16
CA LYS A 126 14.78 -16.11 -14.58
C LYS A 126 14.09 -15.75 -13.27
N ASN A 127 14.79 -15.11 -12.35
CA ASN A 127 14.26 -14.76 -11.03
C ASN A 127 13.09 -13.77 -11.16
N TYR A 128 13.23 -12.75 -12.01
CA TYR A 128 12.21 -11.74 -12.25
C TYR A 128 10.92 -12.37 -12.80
N LYS A 129 11.02 -13.34 -13.71
CA LYS A 129 9.84 -14.07 -14.21
C LYS A 129 9.03 -14.72 -13.08
N TYR A 130 9.69 -15.37 -12.12
CA TYR A 130 9.00 -15.98 -10.98
C TYR A 130 8.39 -14.93 -10.05
N LEU A 131 9.13 -13.86 -9.76
CA LEU A 131 8.63 -12.76 -8.94
C LEU A 131 7.41 -12.09 -9.57
N ALA A 132 7.47 -11.78 -10.86
CA ALA A 132 6.40 -11.14 -11.61
C ALA A 132 5.14 -12.01 -11.63
N LEU A 133 5.28 -13.32 -11.83
CA LEU A 133 4.15 -14.25 -11.76
C LEU A 133 3.50 -14.25 -10.37
N TYR A 134 4.30 -14.30 -9.30
CA TYR A 134 3.79 -14.29 -7.93
C TYR A 134 3.08 -12.98 -7.58
N ALA A 135 3.69 -11.85 -7.95
CA ALA A 135 3.10 -10.53 -7.76
C ALA A 135 1.79 -10.42 -8.55
N GLN A 136 1.78 -10.82 -9.83
CA GLN A 136 0.59 -10.78 -10.69
C GLN A 136 -0.59 -11.53 -10.07
N GLN A 137 -0.38 -12.73 -9.53
CA GLN A 137 -1.45 -13.48 -8.85
C GLN A 137 -2.06 -12.69 -7.67
N SER A 138 -1.23 -12.02 -6.88
CA SER A 138 -1.67 -11.19 -5.76
C SER A 138 -2.41 -9.92 -6.23
N LEU A 139 -1.96 -9.29 -7.32
CA LEU A 139 -2.59 -8.11 -7.90
C LEU A 139 -3.95 -8.43 -8.55
N GLU A 140 -4.06 -9.57 -9.25
CA GLU A 140 -5.32 -10.05 -9.82
C GLU A 140 -6.35 -10.33 -8.73
N LYS A 141 -5.92 -10.96 -7.63
CA LYS A 141 -6.77 -11.20 -6.46
C LYS A 141 -7.28 -9.89 -5.85
N TYR A 142 -6.44 -8.86 -5.75
CA TYR A 142 -6.88 -7.54 -5.30
C TYR A 142 -7.99 -6.98 -6.21
N HIS A 143 -7.81 -7.04 -7.52
CA HIS A 143 -8.80 -6.55 -8.47
C HIS A 143 -10.14 -7.30 -8.37
N SER A 144 -10.12 -8.63 -8.30
CA SER A 144 -11.37 -9.40 -8.21
C SER A 144 -12.16 -9.07 -6.93
N GLU A 145 -11.48 -8.99 -5.79
CA GLU A 145 -12.11 -8.73 -4.49
C GLU A 145 -12.57 -7.28 -4.37
N PHE A 146 -11.77 -6.32 -4.85
CA PHE A 146 -12.13 -4.91 -4.83
C PHE A 146 -13.33 -4.60 -5.73
N ILE A 147 -13.40 -5.21 -6.91
CA ILE A 147 -14.55 -5.07 -7.82
C ILE A 147 -15.81 -5.63 -7.15
N LEU A 148 -15.73 -6.81 -6.54
CA LEU A 148 -16.85 -7.44 -5.88
C LEU A 148 -17.38 -6.59 -4.72
N GLU A 149 -16.50 -6.05 -3.87
CA GLU A 149 -16.90 -5.15 -2.78
C GLU A 149 -17.56 -3.87 -3.33
N THR A 150 -17.00 -3.28 -4.39
CA THR A 150 -17.57 -2.09 -5.04
C THR A 150 -18.95 -2.37 -5.62
N MET A 151 -19.14 -3.53 -6.24
CA MET A 151 -20.45 -3.97 -6.74
C MET A 151 -21.44 -4.15 -5.60
N CYS A 152 -21.05 -4.78 -4.49
CA CYS A 152 -21.89 -4.95 -3.31
C CYS A 152 -22.30 -3.61 -2.69
N VAL A 153 -21.38 -2.65 -2.58
CA VAL A 153 -21.67 -1.30 -2.09
C VAL A 153 -22.62 -0.57 -3.03
N ASN A 154 -22.36 -0.59 -4.34
CA ASN A 154 -23.24 0.03 -5.32
C ASN A 154 -24.63 -0.60 -5.33
N PHE A 155 -24.71 -1.92 -5.20
CA PHE A 155 -25.97 -2.64 -5.10
C PHE A 155 -26.71 -2.31 -3.81
N SER A 156 -26.02 -2.29 -2.67
CA SER A 156 -26.58 -1.86 -1.38
C SER A 156 -27.12 -0.43 -1.44
N ASN A 157 -26.39 0.49 -2.09
CA ASN A 157 -26.83 1.86 -2.29
C ASN A 157 -28.03 1.95 -3.23
N ALA A 158 -28.04 1.17 -4.32
CA ALA A 158 -29.18 1.10 -5.23
C ALA A 158 -30.44 0.50 -4.57
N LEU A 159 -30.26 -0.44 -3.64
CA LEU A 159 -31.32 -1.02 -2.83
C LEU A 159 -31.68 -0.18 -1.61
N ASN A 160 -30.93 0.89 -1.30
CA ASN A 160 -31.27 1.81 -0.24
C ASN A 160 -32.42 2.72 -0.68
N PHE A 161 -33.62 2.14 -0.71
CA PHE A 161 -34.86 2.81 -1.08
C PHE A 161 -35.20 3.98 -0.17
N THR A 162 -34.55 4.14 0.99
CA THR A 162 -34.78 5.23 1.94
C THR A 162 -34.45 6.60 1.34
N GLU A 163 -33.28 6.73 0.69
CA GLU A 163 -32.86 7.99 0.04
C GLU A 163 -33.73 8.29 -1.19
N THR A 164 -34.18 7.23 -1.88
CA THR A 164 -35.12 7.32 -3.00
C THR A 164 -36.52 7.73 -2.51
N GLN A 165 -37.00 7.17 -1.41
CA GLN A 165 -38.27 7.51 -0.78
C GLN A 165 -38.29 8.96 -0.27
N GLU A 166 -37.19 9.47 0.28
CA GLU A 166 -37.05 10.88 0.64
C GLU A 166 -37.08 11.79 -0.59
N LYS A 167 -36.31 11.48 -1.64
CA LYS A 167 -36.29 12.27 -2.89
C LYS A 167 -37.64 12.27 -3.63
N PHE A 168 -38.41 11.19 -3.53
CA PHE A 168 -39.77 11.11 -4.09
C PHE A 168 -40.87 11.50 -3.10
N GLY A 169 -40.54 12.02 -1.91
CA GLY A 169 -41.51 12.50 -0.94
C GLY A 169 -42.45 11.42 -0.38
N MET A 170 -42.04 10.14 -0.45
CA MET A 170 -42.80 8.99 0.05
C MET A 170 -42.69 8.81 1.57
N ASN A 171 -41.77 9.51 2.23
CA ASN A 171 -41.66 9.61 3.70
C ASN A 171 -42.61 10.67 4.31
N ARG A 172 -43.80 10.90 3.73
CA ARG A 172 -44.84 11.70 4.39
C ARG A 172 -45.58 10.81 5.38
N HIS A 173 -45.16 10.84 6.64
CA HIS A 173 -46.03 10.44 7.75
C HIS A 173 -47.36 11.18 7.62
N ARG A 174 -48.44 10.43 7.40
CA ARG A 174 -49.82 10.91 7.43
C ARG A 174 -50.14 11.42 8.84
N THR A 175 -50.05 12.72 9.08
CA THR A 175 -50.85 13.39 10.10
C THR A 175 -52.16 13.82 9.44
N PHE A 176 -53.11 12.89 9.36
CA PHE A 176 -54.52 13.20 9.12
C PHE A 176 -55.26 13.12 10.45
N SER A 177 -55.45 14.26 11.10
CA SER A 177 -56.47 14.43 12.15
C SER A 177 -57.12 15.81 11.98
N HIS A 178 -58.09 15.81 11.07
CA HIS A 178 -59.33 16.58 11.02
C HIS A 178 -59.38 17.97 11.68
N SER A 179 -59.36 18.99 10.82
CA SER A 179 -60.25 20.15 10.96
C SER A 179 -61.70 19.68 10.74
N MET A 180 -62.52 19.79 11.77
CA MET A 180 -63.99 19.84 11.64
C MET A 180 -64.43 21.09 12.38
N ALA A 181 -64.77 22.11 11.61
CA ALA A 181 -65.59 23.21 12.09
C ALA A 181 -67.05 22.76 12.07
N SER A 182 -67.73 22.86 13.20
CA SER A 182 -69.19 23.04 13.22
C SER A 182 -69.59 23.93 14.38
N VAL A 183 -70.21 25.04 14.00
CA VAL A 183 -70.84 26.09 14.79
C VAL A 183 -72.09 25.54 15.50
N ASN A 184 -72.27 25.81 16.80
CA ASN A 184 -73.44 26.55 17.31
C ASN A 184 -73.48 26.75 18.85
N GLN A 185 -73.74 28.01 19.20
CA GLN A 185 -74.64 28.53 20.23
C GLN A 185 -74.28 28.50 21.73
N HIS A 186 -74.10 29.74 22.20
CA HIS A 186 -74.75 30.41 23.35
C HIS A 186 -74.40 30.07 24.81
N ALA A 187 -74.54 31.16 25.59
CA ALA A 187 -74.54 31.32 27.05
C ALA A 187 -73.13 31.40 27.67
N GLU A 188 -72.70 32.61 28.08
CA GLU A 188 -72.83 33.13 29.45
C GLU A 188 -72.06 32.22 30.44
N SER A 189 -71.08 32.65 31.22
CA SER A 189 -70.92 33.91 31.94
C SER A 189 -69.60 33.83 32.74
N ASN A 190 -69.03 35.00 33.00
CA ASN A 190 -68.38 35.42 34.25
C ASN A 190 -67.17 34.71 34.89
N GLU A 191 -66.33 35.62 35.39
CA GLU A 191 -65.36 35.54 36.51
C GLU A 191 -63.94 35.05 36.20
N PHE A 192 -62.93 35.94 36.26
CA PHE A 192 -62.16 36.33 37.47
C PHE A 192 -61.51 35.09 38.10
N ASN A 193 -60.22 35.00 38.43
CA ASN A 193 -59.11 35.93 38.60
C ASN A 193 -57.83 35.05 38.70
N PRO A 194 -56.62 35.58 38.51
CA PRO A 194 -55.38 34.83 38.69
C PRO A 194 -54.91 34.89 40.16
N LEU A 195 -53.92 34.04 40.47
CA LEU A 195 -52.86 34.19 41.49
C LEU A 195 -52.88 33.32 42.76
N PHE A 196 -51.67 32.80 43.02
CA PHE A 196 -51.06 32.29 44.26
C PHE A 196 -51.67 31.01 44.87
N SER A 197 -50.90 30.02 45.31
CA SER A 197 -49.59 30.07 45.98
C SER A 197 -48.77 28.81 45.74
#